data_AF-A0A1I8AZB3-F1
#
_entry.id   AF-A0A1I8AZB3-F1
#
_cell.length_a   1.000
_cell.length_b   1.000
_cell.length_c   1.000
_cell.angle_alpha   90.00
_cell.angle_beta   90.00
_cell.angle_gamma   90.00
#
_symmetry.space_group_name_H-M   'P 1'
#
loop_
_entity.id
_entity.type
_entity.pdbx_description
1 polymer ?
#
loop_
_entity_poly.entity_id
_entity_poly.type
_entity_poly.pdbx_seq_one_letter_code
_entity_poly.pdbx_strand_id
1 'polypeptide(L)'
;MSSVGKAISKDVKQQIRTSALSFLSFLNKNESSIFAFAIGGAFNPTNTGYSIVVAHTDSPCLRVKPISKRTSEQFLQVGVSPYGGGVWRSWFDRDLSIAGQVLFRGSQGEILHKLIDFGRPVLHIPNLAIHLDKEPHKFEFNSEQHLRPILAQISGENSTKDEKKADKDQCSGGISIIGDHHDILLK
;
A
#
# COMPACT_ATOMS: atom_id res chain seq x y z
N MET A 1 10.91 -15.88 -21.84
CA MET A 1 10.55 -14.83 -22.82
C MET A 1 9.31 -14.13 -22.28
N SER A 2 9.46 -13.05 -21.50
CA SER A 2 8.33 -12.38 -20.86
C SER A 2 7.69 -11.38 -21.82
N SER A 3 6.35 -11.41 -21.84
CA SER A 3 5.50 -10.53 -22.63
C SER A 3 5.69 -9.08 -22.16
N VAL A 4 6.11 -8.21 -23.07
CA VAL A 4 6.16 -6.76 -22.86
C VAL A 4 4.72 -6.27 -22.76
N GLY A 5 4.28 -5.94 -21.54
CA GLY A 5 2.94 -5.45 -21.23
C GLY A 5 2.62 -4.17 -22.00
N LYS A 6 1.88 -4.32 -23.09
CA LYS A 6 1.45 -3.23 -23.97
C LYS A 6 0.17 -2.60 -23.42
N ALA A 7 0.26 -1.89 -22.30
CA ALA A 7 -0.85 -1.09 -21.77
C ALA A 7 -0.50 0.39 -21.84
N ILE A 8 -0.52 0.95 -23.06
CA ILE A 8 -0.51 2.40 -23.26
C ILE A 8 -1.96 2.87 -23.11
N SER A 9 -2.23 3.71 -22.11
CA SER A 9 -3.52 4.41 -21.95
C SER A 9 -3.89 5.11 -23.27
N LYS A 10 -5.16 5.06 -23.66
CA LYS A 10 -5.68 5.69 -24.89
C LYS A 10 -5.36 7.20 -24.93
N ASP A 11 -5.24 7.84 -23.77
CA ASP A 11 -4.95 9.28 -23.65
C ASP A 11 -3.54 9.64 -24.12
N VAL A 12 -2.55 8.78 -23.83
CA VAL A 12 -1.17 8.97 -24.30
C VAL A 12 -1.11 8.88 -25.83
N LYS A 13 -1.92 8.02 -26.45
CA LYS A 13 -1.97 7.90 -27.93
C LYS A 13 -2.56 9.14 -28.62
N GLN A 14 -3.48 9.86 -27.97
CA GLN A 14 -4.17 11.00 -28.59
C GLN A 14 -3.25 12.22 -28.72
N GLN A 15 -2.33 12.43 -27.77
CA GLN A 15 -1.48 13.63 -27.73
C GLN A 15 -0.20 13.53 -28.62
N ILE A 16 0.14 12.32 -29.10
CA ILE A 16 1.35 12.04 -29.90
C ILE A 16 1.14 12.28 -31.41
N ARG A 17 -0.10 12.50 -31.88
CA ARG A 17 -0.39 12.66 -33.32
C ARG A 17 0.08 13.98 -33.95
N THR A 18 0.69 14.87 -33.17
CA THR A 18 1.24 16.14 -33.64
C THR A 18 2.77 16.12 -33.59
N SER A 19 3.36 15.64 -34.70
CA SER A 19 4.71 15.91 -35.25
C SER A 19 5.99 15.65 -34.40
N ALA A 20 6.93 14.90 -35.01
CA ALA A 20 8.37 14.79 -34.71
C ALA A 20 8.89 13.67 -33.78
N LEU A 21 8.08 12.72 -33.34
CA LEU A 21 8.53 11.55 -32.57
C LEU A 21 8.62 10.28 -33.44
N SER A 22 9.73 9.53 -33.31
CA SER A 22 9.93 8.24 -33.97
C SER A 22 9.55 7.05 -33.09
N PHE A 23 9.70 7.18 -31.76
CA PHE A 23 9.40 6.10 -30.82
C PHE A 23 9.03 6.65 -29.44
N LEU A 24 8.04 6.02 -28.79
CA LEU A 24 7.68 6.29 -27.39
C LEU A 24 7.46 4.95 -26.68
N SER A 25 8.05 4.80 -25.50
CA SER A 25 7.87 3.62 -24.66
C SER A 25 8.02 3.94 -23.19
N PHE A 26 7.56 3.03 -22.34
CA PHE A 26 7.85 3.02 -20.92
C PHE A 26 8.07 1.58 -20.43
N LEU A 27 8.71 1.45 -19.29
CA LEU A 27 8.89 0.20 -18.58
C LEU A 27 8.58 0.42 -17.09
N ASN A 28 8.00 -0.60 -16.48
CA ASN A 28 7.77 -0.65 -15.05
C ASN A 28 8.74 -1.65 -14.42
N LYS A 29 9.32 -1.28 -13.28
CA LYS A 29 10.10 -2.18 -12.43
C LYS A 29 9.38 -2.33 -11.10
N ASN A 30 9.13 -3.57 -10.70
CA ASN A 30 8.47 -3.96 -9.46
C ASN A 30 7.08 -3.31 -9.22
N GLU A 31 6.40 -2.85 -10.28
CA GLU A 31 5.13 -2.09 -10.18
C GLU A 31 5.19 -0.84 -9.27
N SER A 32 6.40 -0.33 -8.99
CA SER A 32 6.61 0.82 -8.09
C SER A 32 7.54 1.87 -8.68
N SER A 33 8.30 1.55 -9.73
CA SER A 33 9.14 2.47 -10.48
C SER A 33 8.76 2.46 -11.95
N ILE A 34 8.59 3.65 -12.53
CA ILE A 34 8.30 3.84 -13.95
C ILE A 34 9.47 4.57 -14.61
N PHE A 35 9.86 4.09 -15.79
CA PHE A 35 10.81 4.77 -16.65
C PHE A 35 10.18 4.93 -18.03
N ALA A 36 9.96 6.18 -18.44
CA ALA A 36 9.39 6.52 -19.74
C ALA A 36 10.42 7.28 -20.58
N PHE A 37 10.48 6.97 -21.87
CA PHE A 37 11.41 7.61 -22.79
C PHE A 37 10.83 7.73 -24.18
N ALA A 38 11.28 8.77 -24.89
CA ALA A 38 10.87 9.07 -26.23
C ALA A 38 12.09 9.36 -27.11
N ILE A 39 12.04 8.92 -28.36
CA ILE A 39 13.08 9.15 -29.37
C ILE A 39 12.50 10.09 -30.42
N GLY A 40 13.18 11.22 -30.63
CA GLY A 40 12.82 12.19 -31.66
C GLY A 40 13.14 11.66 -33.07
N GLY A 41 12.42 12.14 -34.09
CA GLY A 41 12.63 11.76 -35.49
C GLY A 41 14.01 12.14 -36.03
N ALA A 42 14.67 13.15 -35.45
CA ALA A 42 16.02 13.60 -35.80
C ALA A 42 17.13 12.98 -34.93
N PHE A 43 16.83 11.93 -34.15
CA PHE A 43 17.81 11.30 -33.27
C PHE A 43 19.00 10.72 -34.07
N ASN A 44 20.20 11.16 -33.70
CA ASN A 44 21.47 10.66 -34.22
C ASN A 44 22.34 10.13 -33.06
N PRO A 45 22.70 8.83 -33.03
CA PRO A 45 23.50 8.22 -31.97
C PRO A 45 24.85 8.88 -31.69
N THR A 46 25.43 9.60 -32.67
CA THR A 46 26.77 10.20 -32.53
C THR A 46 26.76 11.63 -32.03
N ASN A 47 25.61 12.34 -32.08
CA ASN A 47 25.55 13.78 -31.81
C ASN A 47 24.26 14.24 -31.10
N THR A 48 23.45 13.32 -30.59
CA THR A 48 22.23 13.66 -29.83
C THR A 48 22.42 13.31 -28.37
N GLY A 49 22.25 14.30 -27.48
CA GLY A 49 22.26 14.09 -26.03
C GLY A 49 20.91 13.59 -25.49
N TYR A 50 20.87 13.37 -24.18
CA TYR A 50 19.64 12.99 -23.46
C TYR A 50 19.17 14.14 -22.56
N SER A 51 17.87 14.39 -22.53
CA SER A 51 17.24 15.20 -21.49
C SER A 51 16.52 14.27 -20.53
N ILE A 52 16.89 14.31 -19.24
CA ILE A 52 16.40 13.38 -18.23
C ILE A 52 15.78 14.19 -17.10
N VAL A 53 14.54 13.85 -16.76
CA VAL A 53 13.84 14.34 -15.57
C VAL A 53 13.70 13.17 -14.61
N VAL A 54 14.03 13.39 -13.34
CA VAL A 54 13.99 12.36 -12.29
C VAL A 54 13.07 12.83 -11.17
N ALA A 55 12.20 11.93 -10.72
CA ALA A 55 11.36 12.07 -9.54
C ALA A 55 11.28 10.71 -8.82
N HIS A 56 10.67 10.69 -7.64
CA HIS A 56 10.40 9.45 -6.90
C HIS A 56 8.88 9.26 -6.73
N THR A 57 8.45 8.01 -6.61
CA THR A 57 7.03 7.60 -6.59
C THR A 57 6.50 7.29 -5.19
N ASP A 58 7.39 7.28 -4.19
CA ASP A 58 7.06 7.00 -2.81
C ASP A 58 6.78 8.28 -2.03
N SER A 59 6.13 8.12 -0.87
CA SER A 59 5.86 9.19 0.07
C SER A 59 5.84 8.62 1.48
N PRO A 60 6.17 9.41 2.52
CA PRO A 60 6.08 8.94 3.89
C PRO A 60 4.68 8.43 4.23
N CYS A 61 4.58 7.23 4.79
CA CYS A 61 3.31 6.59 5.07
C CYS A 61 3.40 5.60 6.25
N LEU A 62 2.25 5.08 6.69
CA LEU A 62 2.17 3.98 7.64
C LEU A 62 2.03 2.66 6.87
N ARG A 63 3.02 1.78 6.98
CA ARG A 63 3.03 0.45 6.34
C ARG A 63 2.47 -0.60 7.29
N VAL A 64 1.55 -1.43 6.82
CA VAL A 64 1.07 -2.59 7.59
C VAL A 64 2.26 -3.54 7.87
N LYS A 65 2.44 -3.92 9.13
CA LYS A 65 3.48 -4.88 9.54
C LYS A 65 3.18 -6.28 9.03
N PRO A 66 4.21 -7.14 8.81
CA PRO A 66 3.99 -8.55 8.48
C PRO A 66 3.15 -9.30 9.52
N ILE A 67 3.28 -8.92 10.80
CA ILE A 67 2.38 -9.37 11.87
C ILE A 67 1.64 -8.13 12.37
N SER A 68 0.44 -7.90 11.82
CA SER A 68 -0.34 -6.69 12.10
C SER A 68 -1.49 -6.91 13.06
N LYS A 69 -1.89 -8.15 13.34
CA LYS A 69 -2.99 -8.46 14.27
C LYS A 69 -2.65 -7.97 15.67
N ARG A 70 -3.40 -6.98 16.16
CA ARG A 70 -3.32 -6.46 17.53
C ARG A 70 -4.74 -6.27 18.08
N THR A 71 -4.88 -6.44 19.38
CA THR A 71 -6.13 -6.23 20.11
C THR A 71 -5.82 -5.55 21.43
N SER A 72 -6.56 -4.51 21.78
CA SER A 72 -6.44 -3.81 23.07
C SER A 72 -7.79 -3.17 23.40
N GLU A 73 -8.19 -3.17 24.67
CA GLU A 73 -9.39 -2.47 25.15
C GLU A 73 -10.66 -2.72 24.31
N GLN A 74 -10.92 -3.98 23.93
CA GLN A 74 -12.05 -4.37 23.07
C GLN A 74 -12.02 -3.80 21.64
N PHE A 75 -10.90 -3.24 21.18
CA PHE A 75 -10.71 -2.81 19.80
C PHE A 75 -9.77 -3.73 19.03
N LEU A 76 -10.13 -4.03 17.78
CA LEU A 76 -9.23 -4.58 16.79
C LEU A 76 -8.35 -3.46 16.27
N GLN A 77 -7.03 -3.64 16.38
CA GLN A 77 -6.02 -2.68 15.96
C GLN A 77 -5.10 -3.29 14.90
N VAL A 78 -4.48 -2.43 14.10
CA VAL A 78 -3.52 -2.83 13.06
C VAL A 78 -2.12 -2.37 13.44
N GLY A 79 -1.18 -3.29 13.52
CA GLY A 79 0.24 -2.99 13.66
C GLY A 79 0.77 -2.34 12.39
N VAL A 80 1.30 -1.13 12.51
CA VAL A 80 1.89 -0.35 11.41
C VAL A 80 3.30 0.12 11.75
N SER A 81 4.10 0.34 10.72
CA SER A 81 5.46 0.88 10.81
C SER A 81 5.54 2.19 10.02
N PRO A 82 6.12 3.26 10.58
CA PRO A 82 6.42 4.46 9.82
C PRO A 82 7.42 4.17 8.69
N TYR A 83 7.12 4.66 7.48
CA TYR A 83 7.99 4.62 6.33
C TYR A 83 8.41 6.06 5.97
N GLY A 84 9.71 6.34 5.91
CA GLY A 84 10.24 7.68 5.64
C GLY A 84 10.17 8.62 6.86
N GLY A 85 10.36 9.93 6.62
CA GLY A 85 10.37 10.99 7.64
C GLY A 85 9.07 11.80 7.68
N GLY A 86 7.94 11.14 7.91
CA GLY A 86 6.61 11.78 7.88
C GLY A 86 6.34 12.70 9.08
N VAL A 87 5.44 13.66 8.89
CA VAL A 87 4.88 14.49 9.97
C VAL A 87 3.77 13.70 10.66
N TRP A 88 4.16 12.77 11.53
CA TRP A 88 3.25 11.75 12.10
C TRP A 88 2.08 12.31 12.89
N ARG A 89 2.23 13.49 13.52
CA ARG A 89 1.12 14.21 14.17
C ARG A 89 -0.08 14.42 13.25
N SER A 90 0.16 14.64 11.96
CA SER A 90 -0.90 14.92 10.98
C SER A 90 -1.74 13.70 10.59
N TRP A 91 -1.32 12.49 10.99
CA TRP A 91 -2.00 11.22 10.74
C TRP A 91 -3.03 10.86 11.81
N PHE A 92 -2.96 11.52 12.98
CA PHE A 92 -3.98 11.38 14.02
C PHE A 92 -5.27 12.09 13.60
N ASP A 93 -6.40 11.56 14.07
CA ASP A 93 -7.76 12.03 13.79
C ASP A 93 -8.06 12.15 12.29
N ARG A 94 -7.52 11.22 11.49
CA ARG A 94 -7.79 11.09 10.05
C ARG A 94 -8.58 9.83 9.76
N ASP A 95 -9.48 9.96 8.80
CA ASP A 95 -10.13 8.82 8.15
C ASP A 95 -9.14 8.18 7.18
N LEU A 96 -8.59 7.02 7.56
CA LEU A 96 -7.54 6.34 6.82
C LEU A 96 -8.11 5.14 6.05
N SER A 97 -7.77 5.06 4.76
CA SER A 97 -7.99 3.86 3.94
C SER A 97 -6.69 3.04 3.82
N ILE A 98 -6.77 1.89 3.15
CA ILE A 98 -5.63 1.00 2.89
C ILE A 98 -5.52 0.79 1.38
N ALA A 99 -4.32 0.97 0.85
CA ALA A 99 -3.96 0.64 -0.51
C ALA A 99 -2.57 0.01 -0.55
N GLY A 100 -2.30 -0.78 -1.58
CA GLY A 100 -1.00 -1.41 -1.77
C GLY A 100 -1.04 -2.61 -2.68
N GLN A 101 -0.04 -3.48 -2.55
CA GLN A 101 0.09 -4.71 -3.30
C GLN A 101 -0.06 -5.90 -2.35
N VAL A 102 -0.88 -6.86 -2.74
CA VAL A 102 -1.00 -8.15 -2.04
C VAL A 102 -0.39 -9.25 -2.91
N LEU A 103 0.31 -10.18 -2.27
CA LEU A 103 0.75 -11.43 -2.88
C LEU A 103 -0.14 -12.55 -2.35
N PHE A 104 -0.64 -13.39 -3.24
CA PHE A 104 -1.54 -14.48 -2.89
C PHE A 104 -1.29 -15.69 -3.78
N ARG A 105 -1.69 -16.87 -3.30
CA ARG A 105 -1.61 -18.10 -4.09
C ARG A 105 -2.88 -18.26 -4.92
N GLY A 106 -2.72 -18.46 -6.22
CA GLY A 106 -3.81 -18.77 -7.13
C GLY A 106 -4.28 -20.21 -7.01
N SER A 107 -5.36 -20.56 -7.71
CA SER A 107 -5.98 -21.89 -7.61
C SER A 107 -5.09 -23.03 -8.09
N GLN A 108 -4.06 -22.74 -8.89
CA GLN A 108 -3.13 -23.74 -9.44
C GLN A 108 -1.80 -23.78 -8.66
N GLY A 109 -1.71 -23.08 -7.52
CA GLY A 109 -0.53 -23.04 -6.67
C GLY A 109 0.49 -21.95 -7.03
N GLU A 110 0.24 -21.18 -8.08
CA GLU A 110 1.07 -20.07 -8.54
C GLU A 110 1.02 -18.87 -7.58
N ILE A 111 2.13 -18.13 -7.45
CA ILE A 111 2.15 -16.89 -6.66
C ILE A 111 1.76 -15.73 -7.58
N LEU A 112 0.62 -15.11 -7.29
CA LEU A 112 0.10 -13.94 -7.99
C LEU A 112 0.27 -12.69 -7.11
N HIS A 113 0.21 -11.53 -7.75
CA HIS A 113 0.12 -10.26 -7.05
C HIS A 113 -1.03 -9.42 -7.63
N LYS A 114 -1.61 -8.57 -6.80
CA LYS A 114 -2.67 -7.64 -7.20
C LYS A 114 -2.54 -6.32 -6.45
N LEU A 115 -2.80 -5.22 -7.15
CA LEU A 115 -2.98 -3.92 -6.51
C LEU A 115 -4.38 -3.83 -5.91
N ILE A 116 -4.45 -3.36 -4.67
CA ILE A 116 -5.69 -3.13 -3.94
C ILE A 116 -5.76 -1.66 -3.52
N ASP A 117 -6.97 -1.13 -3.51
CA ASP A 117 -7.32 0.15 -2.92
C ASP A 117 -8.75 0.01 -2.40
N PHE A 118 -8.93 0.24 -1.12
CA PHE A 118 -10.24 0.12 -0.48
C PHE A 118 -11.13 1.33 -0.80
N GLY A 119 -10.54 2.50 -1.06
CA GLY A 119 -11.22 3.77 -1.34
C GLY A 119 -12.04 4.36 -0.17
N ARG A 120 -12.66 3.51 0.65
CA ARG A 120 -13.38 3.88 1.87
C ARG A 120 -12.45 3.90 3.09
N PRO A 121 -12.67 4.80 4.07
CA PRO A 121 -11.97 4.74 5.34
C PRO A 121 -12.27 3.44 6.10
N VAL A 122 -11.24 2.80 6.63
CA VAL A 122 -11.34 1.58 7.45
C VAL A 122 -10.45 1.61 8.69
N LEU A 123 -9.59 2.61 8.82
CA LEU A 123 -8.68 2.80 9.95
C LEU A 123 -8.81 4.21 10.50
N HIS A 124 -8.60 4.36 11.80
CA HIS A 124 -8.55 5.65 12.47
C HIS A 124 -7.53 5.64 13.61
N ILE A 125 -6.71 6.68 13.74
CA ILE A 125 -5.74 6.84 14.84
C ILE A 125 -6.21 7.99 15.72
N PRO A 126 -6.88 7.73 16.86
CA PRO A 126 -7.42 8.81 17.68
C PRO A 126 -6.32 9.51 18.49
N ASN A 127 -6.42 10.83 18.65
CA ASN A 127 -5.67 11.55 19.67
C ASN A 127 -6.15 11.23 21.09
N LEU A 128 -5.24 11.36 22.05
CA LEU A 128 -5.61 11.39 23.46
C LEU A 128 -6.41 12.67 23.74
N ALA A 129 -7.51 12.55 24.48
CA ALA A 129 -8.32 13.69 24.86
C ALA A 129 -7.50 14.69 25.72
N ILE A 130 -7.63 15.99 25.41
CA ILE A 130 -6.87 17.06 26.07
C ILE A 130 -7.01 17.07 27.60
N HIS A 131 -8.16 16.66 28.12
CA HIS A 131 -8.44 16.58 29.56
C HIS A 131 -7.56 15.55 30.29
N LEU A 132 -7.03 14.57 29.56
CA LEU A 132 -6.18 13.50 30.09
C LEU A 132 -4.70 13.76 29.83
N ASP A 133 -4.37 14.84 29.11
CA ASP A 133 -3.01 15.24 28.79
C ASP A 133 -2.53 16.35 29.73
N LYS A 134 -1.41 16.13 30.41
CA LYS A 134 -0.82 17.09 31.34
C LYS A 134 -0.11 18.23 30.62
N GLU A 135 0.35 18.01 29.39
CA GLU A 135 1.11 18.99 28.58
C GLU A 135 0.58 19.05 27.14
N PRO A 136 -0.69 19.45 26.92
CA PRO A 136 -1.36 19.29 25.62
C PRO A 136 -0.77 20.10 24.46
N HIS A 137 0.08 21.08 24.77
CA HIS A 137 0.81 21.87 23.78
C HIS A 137 2.10 21.19 23.30
N LYS A 138 2.58 20.18 24.03
CA LYS A 138 3.77 19.40 23.70
C LYS A 138 3.34 18.05 23.14
N PHE A 139 3.31 17.93 21.81
CA PHE A 139 2.91 16.68 21.18
C PHE A 139 4.05 15.67 21.18
N GLU A 140 4.03 14.75 22.14
CA GLU A 140 4.94 13.61 22.24
C GLU A 140 4.16 12.31 22.11
N PHE A 141 4.64 11.39 21.28
CA PHE A 141 3.99 10.09 21.10
C PHE A 141 5.03 9.00 20.86
N ASN A 142 4.71 7.78 21.28
CA ASN A 142 5.49 6.60 20.96
C ASN A 142 4.96 6.02 19.64
N SER A 143 5.81 5.92 18.61
CA SER A 143 5.39 5.43 17.29
C SER A 143 4.93 3.98 17.29
N GLU A 144 5.40 3.15 18.21
CA GLU A 144 4.99 1.74 18.29
C GLU A 144 3.65 1.58 19.01
N GLN A 145 3.39 2.40 20.03
CA GLN A 145 2.20 2.27 20.89
C GLN A 145 1.04 3.15 20.42
N HIS A 146 1.31 4.40 20.03
CA HIS A 146 0.27 5.41 19.80
C HIS A 146 -0.13 5.57 18.33
N LEU A 147 0.69 5.13 17.35
CA LEU A 147 0.31 5.15 15.92
C LEU A 147 -0.50 3.91 15.48
N ARG A 148 -1.00 3.10 16.43
CA ARG A 148 -1.77 1.89 16.11
C ARG A 148 -3.20 2.28 15.69
N PRO A 149 -3.59 2.12 14.42
CA PRO A 149 -4.93 2.48 13.99
C PRO A 149 -5.94 1.45 14.51
N ILE A 150 -7.11 1.95 14.89
CA ILE A 150 -8.29 1.16 15.23
C ILE A 150 -9.01 0.78 13.94
N LEU A 151 -9.40 -0.48 13.83
CA LEU A 151 -10.10 -1.07 12.67
C LEU A 151 -11.57 -1.33 12.96
N ALA A 152 -11.88 -1.89 14.12
CA ALA A 152 -13.25 -2.20 14.55
C ALA A 152 -13.32 -2.42 16.06
N GLN A 153 -14.52 -2.43 16.62
CA GLN A 153 -14.78 -2.86 17.99
C GLN A 153 -15.13 -4.35 18.02
N ILE A 154 -14.65 -5.05 19.04
CA ILE A 154 -15.09 -6.40 19.38
C ILE A 154 -16.45 -6.23 20.04
N SER A 155 -17.52 -6.52 19.30
CA SER A 155 -18.87 -6.43 19.85
C SER A 155 -19.01 -7.40 21.02
N GLY A 156 -19.49 -6.90 22.16
CA GLY A 156 -19.75 -7.67 23.38
C GLY A 156 -21.06 -8.44 23.30
N GLU A 157 -21.24 -9.27 22.27
CA GLU A 157 -22.31 -10.27 22.22
C GLU A 157 -21.90 -11.38 21.25
N ASN A 158 -21.93 -12.63 21.73
CA ASN A 158 -21.65 -13.86 20.98
C ASN A 158 -22.49 -13.95 19.71
N SER A 159 -22.03 -13.33 18.62
CA SER A 159 -22.62 -13.45 17.30
C SER A 159 -21.75 -14.41 16.50
N THR A 160 -22.20 -15.67 16.51
CA THR A 160 -21.71 -16.80 15.73
C THR A 160 -20.23 -17.12 15.89
N LYS A 161 -19.94 -18.05 16.79
CA LYS A 161 -18.86 -19.02 16.59
C LYS A 161 -19.13 -19.83 15.32
N ASP A 162 -18.93 -19.21 14.17
CA ASP A 162 -18.40 -19.96 13.04
C ASP A 162 -16.88 -19.92 13.22
N GLU A 163 -16.40 -20.71 14.18
CA GLU A 163 -15.09 -21.32 14.06
C GLU A 163 -15.15 -22.23 12.82
N LYS A 164 -15.16 -21.63 11.63
CA LYS A 164 -14.48 -22.27 10.51
C LYS A 164 -13.05 -22.34 10.98
N LYS A 165 -12.65 -23.50 11.51
CA LYS A 165 -11.26 -23.92 11.55
C LYS A 165 -10.65 -23.36 10.28
N ALA A 166 -9.73 -22.39 10.42
CA ALA A 166 -8.85 -22.06 9.32
C ALA A 166 -8.36 -23.41 8.85
N ASP A 167 -8.80 -23.81 7.65
CA ASP A 167 -8.35 -25.05 7.08
C ASP A 167 -6.84 -24.96 7.21
N LYS A 168 -6.23 -25.94 7.87
CA LYS A 168 -4.78 -26.02 7.89
C LYS A 168 -4.43 -26.37 6.45
N ASP A 169 -4.43 -25.37 5.59
CA ASP A 169 -3.82 -25.40 4.29
C ASP A 169 -2.38 -25.77 4.61
N GLN A 170 -2.10 -27.06 4.47
CA GLN A 170 -0.76 -27.60 4.48
C GLN A 170 -0.10 -27.04 3.22
N CYS A 171 0.32 -25.78 3.33
CA CYS A 171 1.18 -25.12 2.37
C CYS A 171 2.54 -25.80 2.46
N SER A 172 2.75 -26.82 1.63
CA SER A 172 4.02 -27.56 1.51
C SER A 172 5.16 -26.74 0.87
N GLY A 173 5.10 -25.41 0.90
CA GLY A 173 6.12 -24.57 0.26
C GLY A 173 6.07 -23.06 0.53
N GLY A 174 5.40 -22.58 1.59
CA GLY A 174 5.44 -21.16 1.97
C GLY A 174 4.81 -20.88 3.34
N ILE A 175 5.30 -19.85 4.04
CA ILE A 175 4.76 -19.42 5.34
C ILE A 175 3.42 -18.72 5.08
N SER A 176 2.32 -19.28 5.60
CA SER A 176 1.02 -18.60 5.58
C SER A 176 0.99 -17.52 6.67
N ILE A 177 0.82 -16.26 6.27
CA ILE A 177 0.72 -15.10 7.17
C ILE A 177 -0.74 -14.70 7.46
N ILE A 178 -1.72 -15.46 6.97
CA ILE A 178 -3.15 -15.11 7.09
C ILE A 178 -3.55 -14.97 8.57
N GLY A 179 -3.04 -15.87 9.42
CA GLY A 179 -3.30 -15.83 10.87
C GLY A 179 -2.68 -14.63 11.61
N ASP A 180 -1.70 -13.96 10.98
CA ASP A 180 -0.98 -12.82 11.54
C ASP A 180 -1.68 -11.48 11.30
N HIS A 181 -2.84 -11.50 10.61
CA HIS A 181 -3.68 -10.36 10.30
C HIS A 181 -5.13 -10.57 10.78
N HIS A 182 -5.92 -9.51 10.87
CA HIS A 182 -7.36 -9.64 11.14
C HIS A 182 -8.10 -10.05 9.86
N ASP A 183 -8.99 -11.04 9.93
CA ASP A 183 -9.73 -11.55 8.75
C ASP A 183 -10.54 -10.46 8.04
N ILE A 184 -11.05 -9.47 8.78
CA ILE A 184 -11.79 -8.34 8.22
C ILE A 184 -10.92 -7.42 7.34
N LEU A 185 -9.59 -7.48 7.48
CA LEU A 185 -8.64 -6.76 6.63
C LEU A 185 -8.35 -7.50 5.32
N LEU A 186 -8.66 -8.80 5.27
CA LEU A 186 -8.38 -9.70 4.13
C LEU A 186 -9.61 -9.98 3.26
N LYS A 187 -10.80 -9.51 3.65
CA LYS A 187 -12.08 -9.67 2.94
C LYS A 187 -12.48 -8.37 2.25
#